data_AF-A0A227KB77-F1
#
_entry.id   AF-A0A227KB77-F1
#
_cell.length_a   1.000
_cell.length_b   1.000
_cell.length_c   1.000
_cell.angle_alpha   90.00
_cell.angle_beta   90.00
_cell.angle_gamma   90.00
#
_symmetry.space_group_name_H-M   'P 1'
#
loop_
_entity.id
_entity.type
_entity.pdbx_description
1 polymer ?
#
loop_
_entity_poly.entity_id
_entity_poly.type
_entity_poly.pdbx_seq_one_letter_code
_entity_poly.pdbx_strand_id
1 'polypeptide(L)'
;MGRPSADYFKVEVPEEQKNRALKPGDVSLRTIERVNGVFQVTFAWCDMVGVVHEKAFNRGDIFTNFDSVLKTFTETGLPFNMNAKKEFHEKLCQLATFLVKTEAPAPQEKKSEAPAAEQK
;
A
#
# COMPACT_ATOMS: atom_id res chain seq x y z
N MET A 1 9.34 -26.53 -19.17
CA MET A 1 8.15 -25.79 -18.70
C MET A 1 8.56 -24.95 -17.50
N GLY A 2 8.91 -23.69 -17.70
CA GLY A 2 9.11 -22.74 -16.61
C GLY A 2 8.09 -21.63 -16.78
N ARG A 3 6.97 -21.70 -16.07
CA ARG A 3 6.09 -20.53 -15.94
C ARG A 3 6.93 -19.48 -15.20
N PRO A 4 7.05 -18.22 -15.65
CA PRO A 4 7.54 -17.18 -14.77
C PRO A 4 6.53 -17.09 -13.62
N SER A 5 6.90 -17.70 -12.50
CA SER A 5 6.07 -17.78 -11.31
C SER A 5 5.84 -16.37 -10.80
N ALA A 6 4.57 -15.97 -10.83
CA ALA A 6 3.93 -14.93 -10.05
C ALA A 6 4.72 -13.61 -9.91
N ASP A 7 4.18 -12.60 -10.61
CA ASP A 7 4.29 -11.14 -10.47
C ASP A 7 4.48 -10.63 -9.01
N TYR A 8 5.57 -11.00 -8.34
CA TYR A 8 5.95 -10.53 -7.01
C TYR A 8 6.71 -9.23 -7.18
N PHE A 9 6.05 -8.13 -6.83
CA PHE A 9 6.61 -6.80 -6.91
C PHE A 9 6.70 -6.25 -5.50
N LYS A 10 7.88 -5.79 -5.07
CA LYS A 10 8.05 -5.17 -3.76
C LYS A 10 8.62 -3.78 -3.95
N VAL A 11 7.85 -2.78 -3.57
CA VAL A 11 8.29 -1.39 -3.46
C VAL A 11 8.76 -1.16 -2.04
N GLU A 12 10.06 -0.96 -1.89
CA GLU A 12 10.61 -0.46 -0.65
C GLU A 12 10.30 1.04 -0.56
N VAL A 13 9.67 1.45 0.54
CA VAL A 13 9.45 2.87 0.80
C VAL A 13 10.79 3.54 1.10
N PRO A 14 10.93 4.85 0.84
CA PRO A 14 12.15 5.59 1.16
C PRO A 14 12.59 5.34 2.60
N GLU A 15 13.88 5.14 2.81
CA GLU A 15 14.43 4.89 4.14
C GLU A 15 14.06 5.97 5.15
N GLU A 16 13.79 7.20 4.71
CA GLU A 16 13.32 8.29 5.55
C GLU A 16 11.92 8.03 6.15
N GLN A 17 11.02 7.35 5.42
CA GLN A 17 9.73 6.91 5.97
C GLN A 17 9.85 5.63 6.78
N LYS A 18 10.78 4.74 6.40
CA LYS A 18 11.04 3.47 7.08
C LYS A 18 11.75 3.68 8.42
N ASN A 19 12.76 4.53 8.50
CA ASN A 19 13.50 4.86 9.71
C ASN A 19 12.87 6.01 10.50
N ARG A 20 11.69 6.50 10.08
CA ARG A 20 10.96 7.50 10.83
C ARG A 20 10.66 6.97 12.22
N ALA A 21 11.14 7.68 13.24
CA ALA A 21 10.80 7.38 14.63
C ALA A 21 9.28 7.57 14.83
N LEU A 22 8.57 6.46 14.98
CA LEU A 22 7.13 6.47 15.24
C LEU A 22 6.90 6.93 16.68
N LYS A 23 6.21 8.06 16.83
CA LYS A 23 5.71 8.52 18.11
C LYS A 23 4.40 7.81 18.43
N PRO A 24 3.99 7.71 19.70
CA PRO A 24 2.66 7.23 20.06
C PRO A 24 1.56 7.94 19.26
N GLY A 25 0.75 7.19 18.51
CA GLY A 25 -0.27 7.73 17.60
C GLY A 25 0.19 8.04 16.18
N ASP A 26 1.46 7.83 15.87
CA ASP A 26 1.99 8.02 14.52
C ASP A 26 1.83 6.74 13.68
N VAL A 27 1.60 6.93 12.38
CA VAL A 27 1.46 5.87 11.37
C VAL A 27 2.47 6.13 10.27
N SER A 28 3.16 5.10 9.83
CA SER A 28 4.06 5.17 8.69
C SER A 28 3.85 3.96 7.79
N LEU A 29 4.05 4.15 6.50
CA LEU A 29 4.07 3.07 5.54
C LEU A 29 5.46 2.44 5.55
N ARG A 30 5.53 1.11 5.61
CA ARG A 30 6.77 0.32 5.64
C ARG A 30 7.12 -0.28 4.29
N THR A 31 6.11 -0.84 3.62
CA THR A 31 6.31 -1.58 2.38
C THR A 31 5.04 -1.58 1.56
N ILE A 32 5.17 -1.61 0.24
CA ILE A 32 4.08 -1.99 -0.65
C ILE A 32 4.53 -3.20 -1.45
N GLU A 33 3.71 -4.23 -1.52
CA GLU A 33 4.00 -5.41 -2.32
C GLU A 33 2.80 -5.82 -3.14
N ARG A 34 3.03 -6.34 -4.35
CA ARG A 34 2.03 -6.97 -5.18
C ARG A 34 2.20 -8.48 -5.02
N VAL A 35 1.18 -9.12 -4.45
CA VAL A 35 1.15 -10.56 -4.22
C VAL A 35 -0.07 -11.11 -4.95
N ASN A 36 0.14 -12.04 -5.88
CA ASN A 36 -0.93 -12.64 -6.68
C ASN A 36 -1.81 -11.61 -7.43
N GLY A 37 -1.20 -10.52 -7.92
CA GLY A 37 -1.90 -9.46 -8.62
C GLY A 37 -2.60 -8.42 -7.72
N VAL A 38 -2.63 -8.64 -6.40
CA VAL A 38 -3.23 -7.73 -5.40
C VAL A 38 -2.13 -6.89 -4.75
N PHE A 39 -2.33 -5.58 -4.69
CA PHE A 39 -1.45 -4.69 -3.93
C PHE A 39 -1.76 -4.79 -2.44
N GLN A 40 -0.76 -5.16 -1.66
CA GLN A 40 -0.73 -5.12 -0.20
C GLN A 40 0.17 -3.98 0.26
N VAL A 41 -0.26 -3.29 1.30
CA VAL A 41 0.44 -2.17 1.92
C VAL A 41 0.65 -2.49 3.40
N THR A 42 1.90 -2.43 3.83
CA THR A 42 2.29 -2.69 5.21
C THR A 42 2.44 -1.38 5.93
N PHE A 43 1.59 -1.14 6.92
CA PHE A 43 1.69 0.03 7.79
C PHE A 43 2.30 -0.40 9.13
N ALA A 44 3.16 0.47 9.66
CA ALA A 44 3.60 0.40 11.04
C ALA A 44 3.09 1.60 11.81
N TRP A 45 2.74 1.37 13.07
CA TRP A 45 2.25 2.41 13.96
C TRP A 45 2.67 2.15 15.38
N CYS A 46 2.74 3.21 16.17
CA CYS A 46 3.11 3.10 17.58
C CYS A 46 1.88 3.39 18.43
N ASP A 47 1.53 2.48 19.33
CA ASP A 47 0.42 2.65 20.25
C ASP A 47 0.75 3.65 21.37
N MET A 48 -0.23 3.94 22.23
CA MET A 48 -0.06 4.85 23.36
C MET A 48 0.99 4.40 24.39
N VAL A 49 1.34 3.12 24.43
CA VAL A 49 2.32 2.56 25.38
C VAL A 49 3.72 2.44 24.78
N GLY A 50 3.90 2.89 23.53
CA GLY A 50 5.20 2.91 22.85
C GLY A 50 5.53 1.60 22.11
N VAL A 51 4.57 0.69 21.97
CA VAL A 51 4.75 -0.56 21.22
C VAL A 51 4.48 -0.30 19.74
N VAL A 52 5.43 -0.71 18.91
CA VAL A 52 5.31 -0.61 17.46
C VAL A 52 4.60 -1.86 16.94
N HIS A 53 3.46 -1.65 16.31
CA HIS A 53 2.70 -2.66 15.60
C HIS A 53 2.95 -2.52 14.10
N GLU A 54 2.94 -3.64 13.40
CA GLU A 54 3.07 -3.67 11.94
C GLU A 54 2.03 -4.64 11.37
N LYS A 55 1.35 -4.22 10.31
CA LYS A 55 0.38 -5.09 9.63
C LYS A 55 0.23 -4.74 8.17
N ALA A 56 0.12 -5.79 7.36
CA ALA A 56 -0.24 -5.70 5.95
C ALA A 56 -1.77 -5.62 5.78
N PHE A 57 -2.19 -4.70 4.91
CA PHE A 57 -3.57 -4.53 4.47
C PHE A 57 -3.63 -4.60 2.96
N ASN A 58 -4.74 -5.05 2.38
CA ASN A 58 -4.90 -4.87 0.95
C ASN A 58 -5.10 -3.38 0.67
N ARG A 59 -4.39 -2.89 -0.34
CA ARG A 59 -4.52 -1.51 -0.82
C ARG A 59 -5.98 -1.18 -1.17
N GLY A 60 -6.70 -2.14 -1.75
CA GLY A 60 -8.13 -2.01 -2.05
C GLY A 60 -8.97 -1.73 -0.81
N ASP A 61 -8.74 -2.45 0.29
CA ASP A 61 -9.45 -2.26 1.56
C ASP A 61 -9.19 -0.88 2.17
N ILE A 62 -8.02 -0.27 1.94
CA ILE A 62 -7.76 1.12 2.37
C ILE A 62 -8.75 2.09 1.71
N PHE A 63 -9.08 1.89 0.43
CA PHE A 63 -9.96 2.77 -0.33
C PHE A 63 -11.45 2.44 -0.17
N THR A 64 -11.80 1.16 -0.11
CA THR A 64 -13.20 0.70 -0.15
C THR A 64 -13.74 0.25 1.20
N ASN A 65 -12.88 -0.16 2.13
CA ASN A 65 -13.25 -0.75 3.42
C ASN A 65 -12.45 -0.15 4.58
N PHE A 66 -12.31 1.18 4.54
CA PHE A 66 -11.52 1.94 5.50
C PHE A 66 -11.95 1.72 6.95
N ASP A 67 -13.24 1.45 7.21
CA ASP A 67 -13.74 1.21 8.57
C ASP A 67 -13.10 -0.03 9.21
N SER A 68 -12.91 -1.11 8.45
CA SER A 68 -12.25 -2.33 8.93
C SER A 68 -10.77 -2.12 9.22
N VAL A 69 -10.12 -1.35 8.35
CA VAL A 69 -8.72 -0.95 8.49
C VAL A 69 -8.56 -0.09 9.75
N LEU A 70 -9.40 0.92 9.89
CA LEU A 70 -9.43 1.81 11.05
C LEU A 70 -9.68 1.05 12.35
N LYS A 71 -10.64 0.11 12.34
CA LYS A 71 -10.93 -0.72 13.50
C LYS A 71 -9.67 -1.45 13.98
N THR A 72 -8.89 -2.01 13.06
CA THR A 72 -7.63 -2.68 13.37
C THR A 72 -6.63 -1.75 14.07
N PHE A 73 -6.50 -0.50 13.61
CA PHE A 73 -5.65 0.50 14.27
C PHE A 73 -6.14 0.81 15.68
N THR A 74 -7.45 0.99 15.86
CA THR A 74 -8.02 1.31 17.18
C THR A 74 -7.97 0.14 18.16
N GLU A 75 -8.18 -1.09 17.69
CA GLU A 75 -8.10 -2.31 18.50
C GLU A 75 -6.68 -2.59 19.00
N THR A 76 -5.68 -2.16 18.22
CA THR A 76 -4.25 -2.27 18.58
C THR A 76 -3.76 -1.06 19.39
N GLY A 77 -4.67 -0.22 19.90
CA GLY A 77 -4.33 0.86 20.82
C GLY A 77 -3.81 2.13 20.16
N LEU A 78 -4.00 2.30 18.83
CA LEU A 78 -3.72 3.58 18.19
C LEU A 78 -4.72 4.64 18.69
N PRO A 79 -4.26 5.76 19.27
CA PRO A 79 -5.13 6.86 19.67
C PRO A 79 -5.72 7.51 18.42
N PHE A 80 -6.98 7.20 18.13
CA PHE A 80 -7.65 7.71 16.95
C PHE A 80 -8.79 8.66 17.32
N ASN A 81 -8.76 9.84 16.71
CA ASN A 81 -9.84 10.82 16.85
C ASN A 81 -10.85 10.63 15.70
N MET A 82 -12.09 10.26 16.04
CA MET A 82 -13.16 10.08 15.05
C MET A 82 -13.45 11.35 14.23
N ASN A 83 -13.18 12.53 14.78
CA ASN A 83 -13.34 13.80 14.05
C ASN A 83 -12.29 13.98 12.95
N ALA A 84 -11.12 13.36 13.10
CA ALA A 84 -10.03 13.37 12.12
C ALA A 84 -10.09 12.17 11.16
N LYS A 85 -11.20 11.41 11.14
CA LYS A 85 -11.31 10.18 10.36
C LYS A 85 -11.08 10.40 8.88
N LYS A 86 -11.63 11.47 8.34
CA LYS A 86 -11.46 11.83 6.93
C LYS A 86 -10.01 12.14 6.62
N GLU A 87 -9.35 12.97 7.43
CA GLU A 87 -7.94 13.32 7.24
C GLU A 87 -7.02 12.11 7.36
N PHE A 88 -7.29 11.20 8.31
CA PHE A 88 -6.53 9.97 8.46
C PHE A 88 -6.71 9.03 7.26
N HIS A 89 -7.95 8.92 6.75
CA HIS A 89 -8.24 8.19 5.53
C HIS A 89 -7.49 8.78 4.32
N GLU A 90 -7.55 10.10 4.16
CA GLU A 90 -6.85 10.80 3.08
C GLU A 90 -5.33 10.59 3.17
N LYS A 91 -4.74 10.65 4.37
CA LYS A 91 -3.31 10.33 4.59
C LYS A 91 -2.97 8.89 4.22
N LEU A 92 -3.75 7.91 4.65
CA LEU A 92 -3.52 6.50 4.31
C LEU A 92 -3.68 6.24 2.81
N CYS A 93 -4.68 6.84 2.18
CA CYS A 93 -4.87 6.82 0.73
C CYS A 93 -3.70 7.46 -0.01
N GLN A 94 -3.19 8.60 0.46
CA GLN A 94 -2.01 9.25 -0.10
C GLN A 94 -0.77 8.37 0.03
N LEU A 95 -0.49 7.80 1.20
CA LEU A 95 0.62 6.87 1.41
C LEU A 95 0.51 5.65 0.48
N ALA A 96 -0.69 5.09 0.36
CA ALA A 96 -0.99 3.98 -0.55
C ALA A 96 -0.97 4.36 -2.04
N THR A 97 -0.98 5.65 -2.39
CA THR A 97 -1.01 6.15 -3.78
C THR A 97 0.33 6.74 -4.24
N PHE A 98 1.08 7.38 -3.34
CA PHE A 98 2.29 8.14 -3.66
C PHE A 98 3.38 7.28 -4.31
N LEU A 99 3.42 5.99 -4.00
CA LEU A 99 4.40 5.06 -4.55
C LEU A 99 4.01 4.45 -5.90
N VAL A 100 2.77 4.64 -6.37
CA VAL A 100 2.37 4.29 -7.74
C VAL A 100 2.79 5.38 -8.72
N LYS A 101 2.94 6.64 -8.29
CA LYS A 101 3.45 7.73 -9.14
C LYS A 101 4.96 7.64 -9.37
N THR A 102 5.71 6.99 -8.48
CA THR A 102 7.16 6.74 -8.66
C THR A 102 7.44 5.55 -9.56
N GLU A 103 6.44 4.70 -9.80
CA GLU A 103 6.42 3.82 -10.96
C GLU A 103 5.95 4.66 -12.16
N ALA A 104 6.90 5.16 -12.97
CA ALA A 104 6.56 5.45 -14.36
C ALA A 104 5.83 4.21 -14.89
N PRO A 105 4.67 4.37 -15.56
CA PRO A 105 3.81 3.24 -15.89
C PRO A 105 4.67 2.17 -16.54
N ALA A 106 4.79 1.01 -15.89
CA ALA A 106 5.42 -0.14 -16.53
C ALA A 106 4.73 -0.28 -17.88
N PRO A 107 5.44 -0.09 -19.01
CA PRO A 107 4.81 -0.17 -20.32
C PRO A 107 4.11 -1.52 -20.34
N GLN A 108 2.80 -1.50 -20.52
CA GLN A 108 2.06 -2.72 -20.76
C GLN A 108 2.74 -3.38 -21.95
N GLU A 109 3.48 -4.45 -21.69
CA GLU A 109 3.97 -5.38 -22.69
C GLU A 109 2.73 -6.06 -23.30
N LYS A 110 2.00 -5.32 -24.14
CA LYS A 110 1.09 -5.91 -25.11
C LYS A 110 1.97 -6.51 -26.19
N LYS A 111 2.41 -7.72 -25.88
CA LYS A 111 2.62 -8.85 -26.76
C LYS A 111 2.03 -8.63 -28.16
N SER A 112 2.94 -8.61 -29.15
CA SER A 112 2.76 -8.85 -30.59
C SER A 112 1.35 -9.14 -31.09
N GLU A 113 0.87 -8.34 -32.03
CA GLU A 113 0.25 -8.86 -33.24
C GLU A 113 0.60 -7.93 -34.41
N ALA A 114 1.31 -8.47 -35.39
CA ALA A 114 1.64 -7.78 -36.63
C ALA A 114 0.34 -7.47 -37.41
N PRO A 115 0.20 -6.31 -38.07
CA PRO A 115 -0.88 -6.15 -39.02
C PRO A 115 -0.60 -7.07 -40.21
N ALA A 116 -1.42 -8.11 -40.32
CA ALA A 116 -1.54 -8.92 -41.52
C ALA A 116 -1.82 -7.99 -42.70
N ALA A 117 -1.05 -8.21 -43.76
CA ALA A 117 -1.30 -7.65 -45.08
C ALA A 117 -2.73 -7.97 -45.55
N GLU A 118 -3.19 -7.14 -46.49
CA GLU A 118 -4.18 -7.41 -47.53
C GLU A 118 -5.49 -6.61 -47.43
N GLN A 119 -5.65 -5.67 -48.36
CA GLN A 119 -6.85 -5.44 -49.19
C GLN A 119 -6.48 -4.37 -50.23
N LYS A 120 -6.11 -4.79 -51.44
CA LYS A 120 -6.94 -4.97 -52.65
C LYS A 120 -7.37 -3.66 -53.30
#